data_AF-A0A924XMA8-F1
#
_entry.id   AF-A0A924XMA8-F1
#
_cell.length_a   1.000
_cell.length_b   1.000
_cell.length_c   1.000
_cell.angle_alpha   90.00
_cell.angle_beta   90.00
_cell.angle_gamma   90.00
#
_symmetry.space_group_name_H-M   'P 1'
#
loop_
_entity.id
_entity.type
_entity.pdbx_description
1 polymer ?
#
loop_
_entity_poly.entity_id
_entity_poly.type
_entity_poly.pdbx_seq_one_letter_code
_entity_poly.pdbx_strand_id
1 'polypeptide(L)'
;LFWTLGANQTGKAAIAAWRDLLLPALSGPHPPALWPFDGALIPLLTPGRVVIAETYPAEAMRQLGLRMGGSKRRHADRLMLSPSIRAAMARLRAGPDTTLDRLLTDGFGADAAGEDRMDCVLGLLCVLQVLAGHRTDAAPGDPWVQRWEGWVLGQSG
;
A
#
# COMPACT_ATOMS: atom_id res chain seq x y z
N LEU A 1 -10.86 12.58 12.27
CA LEU A 1 -9.74 12.97 13.14
C LEU A 1 -8.44 12.72 12.36
N PHE A 2 -7.40 13.51 12.61
CA PHE A 2 -6.21 13.70 11.78
C PHE A 2 -5.34 12.44 11.62
N TRP A 3 -4.92 12.15 10.38
CA TRP A 3 -3.78 11.27 10.09
C TRP A 3 -2.52 12.13 9.90
N THR A 4 -1.56 11.99 10.79
CA THR A 4 -0.29 12.74 10.80
C THR A 4 0.81 11.96 10.07
N LEU A 5 1.02 12.32 8.82
CA LEU A 5 2.36 12.44 8.22
C LEU A 5 2.36 13.78 7.47
N GLY A 6 3.13 14.74 8.00
CA GLY A 6 3.52 16.05 7.45
C GLY A 6 2.58 16.78 6.47
N ALA A 7 2.20 18.00 6.83
CA ALA A 7 1.38 18.96 6.06
C ALA A 7 1.83 19.27 4.60
N ASN A 8 2.90 18.65 4.10
CA ASN A 8 3.42 18.87 2.74
C ASN A 8 3.05 17.81 1.72
N GLN A 9 2.46 16.65 2.09
CA GLN A 9 2.12 15.62 1.08
C GLN A 9 0.79 14.86 1.29
N THR A 10 0.02 15.10 2.35
CA THR A 10 -1.38 14.63 2.42
C THR A 10 -2.30 15.60 1.68
N GLY A 11 -2.02 15.77 0.37
CA GLY A 11 -2.67 16.73 -0.52
C GLY A 11 -4.14 16.42 -0.80
N LYS A 12 -4.79 17.31 -1.56
CA LYS A 12 -6.21 17.29 -1.98
C LYS A 12 -6.76 15.90 -2.35
N ALA A 13 -5.94 14.99 -2.87
CA ALA A 13 -6.32 13.62 -3.20
C ALA A 13 -6.80 12.80 -1.99
N ALA A 14 -6.16 12.94 -0.83
CA ALA A 14 -6.60 12.24 0.39
C ALA A 14 -7.97 12.76 0.86
N ILE A 15 -8.17 14.07 0.84
CA ILE A 15 -9.46 14.69 1.16
C ILE A 15 -10.55 14.22 0.19
N ALA A 16 -10.24 14.18 -1.12
CA ALA A 16 -11.17 13.69 -2.13
C ALA A 16 -11.51 12.21 -1.91
N ALA A 17 -10.52 11.35 -1.63
CA ALA A 17 -10.77 9.95 -1.30
C ALA A 17 -11.68 9.78 -0.08
N TRP A 18 -11.49 10.59 0.97
CA TRP A 18 -12.39 10.57 2.12
C TRP A 18 -13.80 11.04 1.78
N ARG A 19 -13.93 12.22 1.19
CA ARG A 19 -15.21 12.87 0.92
C ARG A 19 -16.03 12.11 -0.13
N ASP A 20 -15.37 11.65 -1.18
CA ASP A 20 -16.04 11.18 -2.39
C ASP A 20 -16.10 9.64 -2.46
N LEU A 21 -15.29 8.92 -1.66
CA LEU A 21 -15.26 7.45 -1.66
C LEU A 21 -15.53 6.85 -0.26
N LEU A 22 -14.72 7.16 0.76
CA LEU A 22 -14.81 6.48 2.06
C LEU A 22 -16.06 6.88 2.86
N LEU A 23 -16.35 8.18 3.02
CA LEU A 23 -17.52 8.64 3.77
C LEU A 23 -18.85 8.15 3.16
N PRO A 24 -19.04 8.18 1.82
CA PRO A 24 -20.21 7.56 1.20
C PRO A 24 -20.28 6.06 1.45
N ALA A 25 -19.17 5.33 1.32
CA ALA A 25 -19.14 3.88 1.55
C ALA A 25 -19.48 3.51 3.01
N LEU A 26 -18.93 4.25 3.97
CA LEU A 26 -19.20 4.06 5.40
C LEU A 26 -20.66 4.38 5.78
N SER A 27 -21.32 5.25 5.03
CA SER A 27 -22.73 5.59 5.23
C SER A 27 -23.68 4.68 4.44
N GLY A 28 -23.13 3.77 3.63
CA GLY A 28 -23.89 2.86 2.77
C GLY A 28 -24.42 1.62 3.51
N PRO A 29 -25.19 0.76 2.80
CA PRO A 29 -25.79 -0.43 3.39
C PRO A 29 -24.79 -1.53 3.79
N HIS A 30 -23.57 -1.48 3.24
CA HIS A 30 -22.50 -2.47 3.50
C HIS A 30 -21.19 -1.71 3.75
N PRO A 31 -21.03 -1.07 4.92
CA PRO A 31 -19.83 -0.29 5.20
C PRO A 31 -18.58 -1.18 5.23
N PRO A 32 -17.46 -0.73 4.66
CA PRO A 32 -16.20 -1.46 4.76
C PRO A 32 -15.68 -1.44 6.20
N ALA A 33 -14.83 -2.43 6.54
CA ALA A 33 -14.03 -2.35 7.74
C ALA A 33 -12.84 -1.41 7.54
N LEU A 34 -12.46 -0.67 8.56
CA LEU A 34 -11.28 0.17 8.59
C LEU A 34 -10.22 -0.46 9.49
N TRP A 35 -9.17 -0.99 8.89
CA TRP A 35 -7.99 -1.42 9.63
C TRP A 35 -7.13 -0.19 9.99
N PRO A 36 -6.53 -0.11 11.19
CA PRO A 36 -6.54 -1.10 12.28
C PRO A 36 -7.68 -0.92 13.30
N PHE A 37 -8.59 0.03 13.09
CA PHE A 37 -9.60 0.43 14.07
C PHE A 37 -10.62 -0.68 14.38
N ASP A 38 -10.99 -1.47 13.38
CA ASP A 38 -11.93 -2.58 13.53
C ASP A 38 -11.26 -3.91 13.94
N GLY A 39 -9.94 -3.91 14.15
CA GLY A 39 -9.14 -5.07 14.54
C GLY A 39 -8.06 -5.45 13.54
N ALA A 40 -7.45 -6.62 13.74
CA ALA A 40 -6.40 -7.16 12.88
C ALA A 40 -6.92 -7.51 11.48
N LEU A 41 -6.09 -7.38 10.45
CA LEU A 41 -6.54 -7.46 9.05
C LEU A 41 -7.09 -8.86 8.70
N ILE A 42 -6.39 -9.95 9.06
CA ILE A 42 -6.78 -11.30 8.63
C ILE A 42 -8.17 -11.69 9.18
N PRO A 43 -8.49 -11.49 10.48
CA PRO A 43 -9.84 -11.72 10.99
C PRO A 43 -10.94 -10.89 10.31
N LEU A 44 -10.62 -9.71 9.79
CA LEU A 44 -11.59 -8.84 9.10
C LEU A 44 -11.96 -9.35 7.70
N LEU A 45 -11.14 -10.21 7.09
CA LEU A 45 -11.33 -10.71 5.72
C LEU A 45 -12.35 -11.86 5.66
N THR A 46 -13.62 -11.53 5.85
CA THR A 46 -14.75 -12.47 5.68
C THR A 46 -15.37 -12.34 4.29
N PRO A 47 -16.02 -13.40 3.73
CA PRO A 47 -16.69 -13.32 2.43
C PRO A 47 -17.67 -12.14 2.35
N GLY A 48 -17.63 -11.40 1.24
CA GLY A 48 -18.50 -10.24 1.00
C GLY A 48 -18.12 -8.96 1.78
N ARG A 49 -17.06 -8.98 2.59
CA ARG A 49 -16.58 -7.81 3.34
C ARG A 49 -15.38 -7.17 2.66
N VAL A 50 -15.43 -5.85 2.51
CA VAL A 50 -14.29 -5.04 2.08
C VAL A 50 -13.57 -4.52 3.32
N VAL A 51 -12.24 -4.58 3.32
CA VAL A 51 -11.39 -4.00 4.36
C VAL A 51 -10.48 -2.96 3.71
N ILE A 52 -10.44 -1.77 4.30
CA ILE A 52 -9.54 -0.68 3.89
C ILE A 52 -8.38 -0.66 4.88
N ALA A 53 -7.16 -0.69 4.35
CA ALA A 53 -5.93 -0.58 5.11
C ALA A 53 -4.98 0.39 4.41
N GLU A 54 -4.21 1.15 5.20
CA GLU A 54 -3.22 2.07 4.65
C GLU A 54 -1.95 1.33 4.26
N THR A 55 -1.42 1.67 3.09
CA THR A 55 -0.07 1.27 2.66
C THR A 55 0.73 2.53 2.33
N TYR A 56 2.03 2.50 2.60
CA TYR A 56 2.93 3.60 2.30
C TYR A 56 4.08 3.12 1.42
N PRO A 57 4.32 3.69 0.22
CA PRO A 57 5.28 3.14 -0.73
C PRO A 57 6.73 3.05 -0.24
N ALA A 58 7.18 4.01 0.59
CA ALA A 58 8.52 3.93 1.16
C ALA A 58 8.64 2.79 2.18
N GLU A 59 7.57 2.56 2.95
CA GLU A 59 7.49 1.43 3.87
C GLU A 59 7.40 0.10 3.11
N ALA A 60 6.63 0.04 2.02
CA ALA A 60 6.58 -1.14 1.13
C ALA A 60 7.97 -1.49 0.57
N MET A 61 8.74 -0.49 0.10
CA MET A 61 10.13 -0.69 -0.33
C MET A 61 10.99 -1.31 0.78
N ARG A 62 10.91 -0.78 2.00
CA ARG A 62 11.62 -1.31 3.17
C ARG A 62 11.22 -2.75 3.46
N GLN A 63 9.91 -3.04 3.50
CA GLN A 63 9.40 -4.37 3.83
C GLN A 63 9.79 -5.42 2.79
N LEU A 64 9.84 -5.04 1.52
CA LEU A 64 10.22 -5.91 0.40
C LEU A 64 11.75 -6.04 0.25
N GLY A 65 12.54 -5.26 0.99
CA GLY A 65 14.00 -5.24 0.91
C GLY A 65 14.53 -4.55 -0.36
N LEU A 66 13.72 -3.68 -0.96
CA LEU A 66 14.05 -2.98 -2.19
C LEU A 66 14.87 -1.72 -1.88
N ARG A 67 15.96 -1.53 -2.63
CA ARG A 67 16.83 -0.35 -2.51
C ARG A 67 16.90 0.35 -3.86
N MET A 68 16.70 1.67 -3.86
CA MET A 68 16.85 2.51 -5.03
C MET A 68 18.03 3.45 -4.81
N GLY A 69 19.02 3.42 -5.71
CA GLY A 69 20.20 4.29 -5.64
C GLY A 69 19.97 5.71 -6.20
N GLY A 70 18.72 6.08 -6.49
CA GLY A 70 18.36 7.27 -7.25
C GLY A 70 16.97 7.81 -6.90
N SER A 71 16.33 8.49 -7.84
CA SER A 71 15.02 9.11 -7.67
C SER A 71 13.95 8.30 -8.38
N LYS A 72 12.85 8.01 -7.66
CA LYS A 72 11.66 7.37 -8.23
C LYS A 72 11.06 8.13 -9.40
N ARG A 73 11.31 9.45 -9.52
CA ARG A 73 10.86 10.28 -10.65
C ARG A 73 11.63 9.98 -11.93
N ARG A 74 12.87 9.48 -11.84
CA ARG A 74 13.69 9.14 -13.00
C ARG A 74 13.31 7.75 -13.51
N HIS A 75 12.84 7.69 -14.75
CA HIS A 75 12.46 6.46 -15.43
C HIS A 75 13.56 5.38 -15.39
N ALA A 76 14.81 5.76 -15.67
CA ALA A 76 15.95 4.84 -15.62
C ALA A 76 16.13 4.17 -14.25
N ASP A 77 15.90 4.90 -13.14
CA ASP A 77 16.04 4.30 -11.80
C ASP A 77 14.90 3.32 -11.49
N ARG A 78 13.68 3.63 -11.95
CA ARG A 78 12.53 2.71 -11.84
C ARG A 78 12.79 1.43 -12.62
N LEU A 79 13.29 1.56 -13.86
CA LEU A 79 13.65 0.42 -14.71
C LEU A 79 14.70 -0.47 -14.04
N MET A 80 15.72 0.13 -13.41
CA MET A 80 16.74 -0.61 -12.67
C MET A 80 16.19 -1.35 -11.44
N LEU A 81 15.03 -0.94 -10.91
CA LEU A 81 14.38 -1.61 -9.77
C LEU A 81 13.54 -2.83 -10.20
N SER A 82 13.10 -2.89 -11.46
CA SER A 82 12.20 -3.93 -11.96
C SER A 82 12.65 -5.37 -11.69
N PRO A 83 13.94 -5.76 -11.85
CA PRO A 83 14.39 -7.11 -11.51
C PRO A 83 14.16 -7.46 -10.03
N SER A 84 14.40 -6.50 -9.12
CA SER A 84 14.17 -6.68 -7.69
C SER A 84 12.69 -6.77 -7.34
N ILE A 85 11.83 -6.01 -8.02
CA ILE A 85 10.37 -6.13 -7.88
C ILE A 85 9.92 -7.52 -8.34
N ARG A 86 10.39 -8.01 -9.49
CA ARG A 86 10.10 -9.36 -9.99
C ARG A 86 10.53 -10.44 -9.00
N ALA A 87 11.73 -10.32 -8.41
CA ALA A 87 12.19 -11.24 -7.38
C ALA A 87 11.32 -11.21 -6.12
N ALA A 88 10.82 -10.03 -5.72
CA ALA A 88 9.88 -9.91 -4.61
C ALA A 88 8.53 -10.58 -4.93
N MET A 89 7.99 -10.40 -6.14
CA MET A 89 6.79 -11.09 -6.60
C MET A 89 6.96 -12.62 -6.57
N ALA A 90 8.09 -13.13 -7.05
CA ALA A 90 8.38 -14.56 -7.04
C ALA A 90 8.44 -15.13 -5.61
N ARG A 91 9.04 -14.43 -4.64
CA ARG A 91 9.03 -14.83 -3.22
C ARG A 91 7.61 -14.91 -2.65
N LEU A 92 6.74 -14.00 -3.08
CA LEU A 92 5.33 -13.96 -2.71
C LEU A 92 4.45 -14.94 -3.51
N ARG A 93 5.06 -15.73 -4.42
CA ARG A 93 4.36 -16.63 -5.35
C ARG A 93 3.30 -15.90 -6.19
N ALA A 94 3.53 -14.62 -6.48
CA ALA A 94 2.67 -13.81 -7.33
C ALA A 94 3.28 -13.73 -8.75
N GLY A 95 2.46 -14.00 -9.76
CA GLY A 95 2.83 -13.83 -11.17
C GLY A 95 2.23 -12.53 -11.73
N PRO A 96 2.99 -11.71 -12.49
CA PRO A 96 2.40 -10.59 -13.23
C PRO A 96 1.54 -11.11 -14.38
N ASP A 97 0.45 -10.42 -14.66
CA ASP A 97 -0.23 -10.56 -15.95
C ASP A 97 0.58 -9.87 -17.07
N THR A 98 0.12 -9.98 -18.32
CA THR A 98 0.79 -9.37 -19.48
C THR A 98 0.90 -7.84 -19.39
N THR A 99 0.01 -7.17 -18.66
CA THR A 99 0.01 -5.71 -18.53
C THR A 99 1.05 -5.27 -17.51
N LEU A 100 1.04 -5.88 -16.33
CA LEU A 100 2.04 -5.64 -15.30
C LEU A 100 3.44 -6.05 -15.77
N ASP A 101 3.56 -7.13 -16.54
CA ASP A 101 4.84 -7.56 -17.10
C ASP A 101 5.43 -6.49 -18.03
N ARG A 102 4.61 -5.89 -18.89
CA ARG A 102 5.04 -4.78 -19.75
C ARG A 102 5.44 -3.55 -18.93
N LEU A 103 4.67 -3.19 -17.90
CA LEU A 103 5.01 -2.07 -17.00
C LEU A 103 6.36 -2.28 -16.32
N LEU A 104 6.63 -3.49 -15.83
CA LEU A 104 7.92 -3.84 -15.21
C LEU A 104 9.06 -3.74 -16.23
N THR A 105 8.86 -4.25 -17.44
CA THR A 105 9.87 -4.19 -18.50
C THR A 105 10.15 -2.76 -18.98
N ASP A 106 9.16 -1.87 -18.94
CA ASP A 106 9.28 -0.46 -19.33
C ASP A 106 9.54 0.49 -18.15
N GLY A 107 9.85 0.00 -16.94
CA GLY A 107 10.11 0.88 -15.79
C GLY A 107 8.93 1.81 -15.44
N PHE A 108 7.71 1.33 -15.65
CA PHE A 108 6.42 1.99 -15.39
C PHE A 108 6.10 3.19 -16.30
N GLY A 109 6.78 3.30 -17.45
CA GLY A 109 6.60 4.37 -18.43
C GLY A 109 7.43 5.60 -18.09
N ALA A 110 7.76 6.41 -19.11
CA ALA A 110 8.62 7.59 -18.97
C ALA A 110 7.89 8.86 -18.50
N ASP A 111 6.55 8.84 -18.44
CA ASP A 111 5.75 9.99 -18.01
C ASP A 111 5.84 10.25 -16.49
N ALA A 112 5.27 11.37 -16.07
CA ALA A 112 5.26 11.80 -14.67
C ALA A 112 4.46 10.86 -13.76
N ALA A 113 3.50 10.11 -14.30
CA ALA A 113 2.67 9.16 -13.54
C ALA A 113 3.37 7.81 -13.33
N GLY A 114 4.54 7.58 -13.93
CA GLY A 114 5.28 6.33 -13.77
C GLY A 114 5.71 6.05 -12.32
N GLU A 115 5.97 7.08 -11.53
CA GLU A 115 6.19 6.94 -10.08
C GLU A 115 4.94 6.41 -9.37
N ASP A 116 3.77 6.99 -9.64
CA ASP A 116 2.51 6.59 -9.02
C ASP A 116 2.15 5.13 -9.37
N ARG A 117 2.31 4.74 -10.65
CA ARG A 117 2.07 3.35 -11.08
C ARG A 117 2.97 2.35 -10.36
N MET A 118 4.25 2.69 -10.19
CA MET A 118 5.18 1.86 -9.42
C MET A 118 4.77 1.78 -7.95
N ASP A 119 4.43 2.91 -7.34
CA ASP A 119 4.02 2.98 -5.94
C ASP A 119 2.72 2.18 -5.69
N CYS A 120 1.77 2.15 -6.63
CA CYS A 120 0.60 1.26 -6.57
C CYS A 120 0.99 -0.23 -6.52
N VAL A 121 1.94 -0.65 -7.37
CA VAL A 121 2.41 -2.05 -7.36
C VAL A 121 3.12 -2.37 -6.06
N LEU A 122 3.95 -1.47 -5.54
CA LEU A 122 4.61 -1.65 -4.24
C LEU A 122 3.59 -1.78 -3.10
N GLY A 123 2.54 -0.96 -3.10
CA GLY A 123 1.43 -1.05 -2.15
C GLY A 123 0.73 -2.41 -2.21
N LEU A 124 0.43 -2.93 -3.41
CA LEU A 124 -0.15 -4.26 -3.57
C LEU A 124 0.75 -5.37 -3.02
N LEU A 125 2.06 -5.33 -3.33
CA LEU A 125 3.01 -6.32 -2.83
C LEU A 125 3.15 -6.26 -1.30
N CYS A 126 3.02 -5.08 -0.69
CA CYS A 126 2.96 -4.90 0.75
C CYS A 126 1.76 -5.65 1.35
N VAL A 127 0.55 -5.48 0.78
CA VAL A 127 -0.64 -6.22 1.20
C VAL A 127 -0.42 -7.74 1.08
N LEU A 128 0.14 -8.20 -0.03
CA LEU A 128 0.43 -9.63 -0.24
C LEU A 128 1.41 -10.18 0.81
N GLN A 129 2.40 -9.40 1.28
CA GLN A 129 3.30 -9.85 2.35
C GLN A 129 2.54 -10.16 3.64
N VAL A 130 1.56 -9.33 3.99
CA VAL A 130 0.73 -9.54 5.19
C VAL A 130 -0.17 -10.74 5.01
N LEU A 131 -0.85 -10.85 3.86
CA LEU A 131 -1.73 -11.98 3.55
C LEU A 131 -0.98 -13.32 3.51
N ALA A 132 0.27 -13.32 3.04
CA ALA A 132 1.15 -14.48 3.04
C ALA A 132 1.76 -14.80 4.42
N GLY A 133 1.47 -14.01 5.46
CA GLY A 133 1.99 -14.21 6.81
C GLY A 133 3.46 -13.84 6.98
N HIS A 134 4.07 -13.13 6.03
CA HIS A 134 5.46 -12.66 6.15
C HIS A 134 5.60 -11.41 7.03
N ARG A 135 4.49 -10.74 7.33
CA ARG A 135 4.42 -9.53 8.15
C ARG A 135 3.17 -9.57 9.03
N THR A 136 3.21 -8.82 10.12
CA THR A 136 2.06 -8.67 11.04
C THR A 136 0.87 -8.03 10.34
N ASP A 137 -0.31 -8.55 10.65
CA ASP A 137 -1.60 -8.03 10.23
C ASP A 137 -2.25 -7.13 11.29
N ALA A 138 -1.59 -6.99 12.44
CA ALA A 138 -1.99 -6.12 13.55
C ALA A 138 -1.11 -4.86 13.60
N ALA A 139 -1.74 -3.75 13.99
CA ALA A 139 -1.04 -2.55 14.42
C ALA A 139 -0.48 -2.73 15.85
N PRO A 140 0.47 -1.89 16.29
CA PRO A 140 0.93 -1.86 17.69
C PRO A 140 -0.22 -1.80 18.70
N GLY A 141 0.01 -2.39 19.88
CA GLY A 141 -0.93 -2.40 21.01
C GLY A 141 -1.18 -1.04 21.67
N ASP A 142 -0.70 0.06 21.07
CA ASP A 142 -0.87 1.40 21.62
C ASP A 142 -2.33 1.87 21.42
N PRO A 143 -3.07 2.19 22.50
CA PRO A 143 -4.45 2.66 22.39
C PRO A 143 -4.61 3.93 21.55
N TRP A 144 -3.57 4.77 21.47
CA TRP A 144 -3.59 5.98 20.66
C TRP A 144 -3.56 5.65 19.16
N VAL A 145 -2.72 4.70 18.76
CA VAL A 145 -2.68 4.13 17.41
C VAL A 145 -4.00 3.46 17.05
N GLN A 146 -4.51 2.60 17.94
CA GLN A 146 -5.71 1.79 17.66
C GLN A 146 -7.02 2.60 17.66
N ARG A 147 -7.04 3.78 18.29
CA ARG A 147 -8.25 4.59 18.41
C ARG A 147 -8.26 5.83 17.52
N TRP A 148 -7.10 6.41 17.23
CA TRP A 148 -7.03 7.74 16.62
C TRP A 148 -6.07 7.85 15.45
N GLU A 149 -4.84 7.38 15.57
CA GLU A 149 -3.81 7.63 14.54
C GLU A 149 -3.87 6.66 13.38
N GLY A 150 -4.16 5.38 13.64
CA GLY A 150 -3.99 4.32 12.66
C GLY A 150 -2.52 3.90 12.48
N TRP A 151 -2.25 3.09 11.46
CA TRP A 151 -0.92 2.52 11.21
C TRP A 151 -0.72 2.22 9.73
N VAL A 152 0.51 1.98 9.30
CA VAL A 152 0.79 1.46 7.96
C VAL A 152 0.84 -0.06 7.99
N LEU A 153 0.14 -0.71 7.07
CA LEU A 153 0.04 -2.16 7.01
C LEU A 153 1.41 -2.83 6.88
N GLY A 154 1.65 -3.85 7.71
CA GLY A 154 2.91 -4.60 7.76
C GLY A 154 4.09 -3.85 8.40
N GLN A 155 3.91 -2.58 8.80
CA GLN A 155 4.99 -1.80 9.40
C GLN A 155 5.37 -2.38 10.77
N SER A 156 6.65 -2.73 10.89
CA SER A 156 7.28 -3.08 12.17
C SER A 156 8.06 -1.88 12.69
N GLY A 157 7.87 -1.53 13.96
CA GLY A 157 8.61 -0.46 14.66
C GLY A 157 10.09 -0.75 14.79
#